data_AF-A0A0Q9SMF9-F1
#
_entry.id   AF-A0A0Q9SMF9-F1
#
_cell.length_a   1.000
_cell.length_b   1.000
_cell.length_c   1.000
_cell.angle_alpha   90.00
_cell.angle_beta   90.00
_cell.angle_gamma   90.00
#
_symmetry.space_group_name_H-M   'P 1'
#
loop_
_entity.id
_entity.type
_entity.pdbx_description
1 polymer ?
#
loop_
_entity_poly.entity_id
_entity_poly.type
_entity_poly.pdbx_seq_one_letter_code
_entity_poly.pdbx_strand_id
1 'polypeptide(L)'
;MTDWIEETIERVENVVYLAVAVILFAVAAVVIGKTALTFGDLGSGTVVEVVADILDLLLLVFIVVELLFAVRTTLNRRELVAEPFLLVGIIASIKEIVVLSVKAPDLLGKPEFADTLRLMGLLSGTIILLALASFLLRRKEREPSEGANSGHGADDEVQTESHNPGSM
;
A
#
# COMPACT_ATOMS: atom_id res chain seq x y z
N MET A 1 -16.51 -10.16 -27.56
CA MET A 1 -16.40 -11.38 -26.71
C MET A 1 -15.52 -11.14 -25.49
N THR A 2 -14.59 -10.18 -25.55
CA THR A 2 -13.79 -9.67 -24.42
C THR A 2 -14.61 -8.90 -23.38
N ASP A 3 -15.65 -8.18 -23.81
CA ASP A 3 -16.40 -7.26 -22.96
C ASP A 3 -17.16 -7.97 -21.82
N TRP A 4 -17.66 -9.18 -22.07
CA TRP A 4 -18.32 -10.01 -21.05
C TRP A 4 -17.36 -10.57 -20.00
N ILE A 5 -16.09 -10.77 -20.36
CA ILE A 5 -15.06 -11.27 -19.44
C ILE A 5 -14.63 -10.13 -18.51
N GLU A 6 -14.46 -8.93 -19.06
CA GLU A 6 -14.11 -7.72 -18.30
C GLU A 6 -15.21 -7.36 -17.28
N GLU A 7 -16.48 -7.35 -17.67
CA GLU A 7 -17.60 -7.10 -16.74
C GLU A 7 -17.71 -8.17 -15.64
N THR A 8 -17.44 -9.43 -15.97
CA THR A 8 -17.51 -10.52 -14.98
C THR A 8 -16.35 -10.40 -13.97
N ILE A 9 -15.15 -10.03 -14.43
CA ILE A 9 -13.99 -9.81 -13.58
C ILE A 9 -14.22 -8.62 -12.66
N GLU A 10 -14.68 -7.47 -13.16
CA GLU A 10 -14.97 -6.29 -12.33
C GLU A 10 -16.05 -6.59 -11.29
N ARG A 11 -17.07 -7.38 -11.64
CA ARG A 11 -18.15 -7.72 -10.71
C ARG A 11 -17.68 -8.67 -9.61
N VAL A 12 -16.86 -9.65 -9.94
CA VAL A 12 -16.24 -10.55 -8.96
C VAL A 12 -15.28 -9.77 -8.05
N GLU A 13 -14.47 -8.88 -8.62
CA GLU A 13 -13.55 -8.02 -7.88
C GLU A 13 -14.29 -7.12 -6.87
N ASN A 14 -15.38 -6.47 -7.29
CA ASN A 14 -16.20 -5.65 -6.40
C ASN A 14 -16.87 -6.45 -5.28
N VAL A 15 -17.32 -7.68 -5.57
CA VAL A 15 -17.87 -8.58 -4.55
C VAL A 15 -16.79 -8.96 -3.53
N VAL A 16 -15.57 -9.23 -3.98
CA VAL A 16 -14.44 -9.52 -3.09
C VAL A 16 -14.13 -8.32 -2.21
N TYR A 17 -14.06 -7.09 -2.74
CA TYR A 17 -13.82 -5.90 -1.91
C TYR A 17 -14.94 -5.65 -0.91
N LEU A 18 -16.19 -5.82 -1.32
CA LEU A 18 -17.33 -5.65 -0.42
C LEU A 18 -17.30 -6.68 0.71
N ALA A 19 -17.05 -7.96 0.39
CA ALA A 19 -16.94 -9.02 1.38
C ALA A 19 -15.85 -8.71 2.41
N VAL A 20 -14.70 -8.23 1.93
CA VAL A 20 -13.52 -7.91 2.75
C VAL A 20 -13.77 -6.72 3.65
N ALA A 21 -14.38 -5.66 3.11
CA ALA A 21 -14.80 -4.50 3.88
C ALA A 21 -15.83 -4.85 4.97
N VAL A 22 -16.81 -5.71 4.66
CA VAL A 22 -17.82 -6.18 5.63
C VAL A 22 -17.19 -6.98 6.76
N ILE A 23 -16.27 -7.90 6.44
CA ILE A 23 -15.56 -8.70 7.44
C ILE A 23 -14.75 -7.79 8.37
N LEU A 24 -14.00 -6.83 7.83
CA LEU A 24 -13.27 -5.85 8.65
C LEU A 24 -14.18 -5.10 9.62
N PHE A 25 -15.30 -4.58 9.10
CA PHE A 25 -16.22 -3.77 9.88
C PHE A 25 -16.83 -4.58 11.03
N ALA A 26 -17.17 -5.84 10.77
CA ALA A 26 -17.69 -6.76 11.77
C ALA A 26 -16.66 -7.03 12.88
N VAL A 27 -15.39 -7.29 12.53
CA VAL A 27 -14.33 -7.53 13.53
C VAL A 27 -14.06 -6.27 14.34
N ALA A 28 -13.95 -5.10 13.70
CA ALA A 28 -13.79 -3.82 14.40
C ALA A 28 -14.92 -3.56 15.40
N ALA A 29 -16.18 -3.82 15.01
CA ALA A 29 -17.34 -3.66 15.89
C ALA A 29 -17.29 -4.60 17.10
N VAL A 30 -16.88 -5.87 16.91
CA VAL A 30 -16.69 -6.83 18.01
C VAL A 30 -15.65 -6.35 19.00
N VAL A 31 -14.52 -5.84 18.51
CA VAL A 31 -13.46 -5.32 19.38
C VAL A 31 -13.92 -4.11 20.17
N ILE A 32 -14.53 -3.12 19.51
CA ILE A 32 -15.06 -1.94 20.17
C ILE A 32 -16.06 -2.34 21.27
N GLY A 33 -16.95 -3.29 20.98
CA GLY A 33 -17.92 -3.81 21.95
C GLY A 33 -17.26 -4.49 23.15
N LYS A 34 -16.24 -5.34 22.92
CA LYS A 34 -15.48 -5.99 24.00
C LYS A 34 -14.72 -4.98 24.85
N THR A 35 -14.03 -4.03 24.24
CA THR A 35 -13.33 -2.95 24.94
C THR A 35 -14.30 -2.14 25.83
N ALA A 36 -15.46 -1.76 25.30
CA ALA A 36 -16.46 -0.99 26.06
C ALA A 36 -17.01 -1.74 27.29
N LEU A 37 -17.21 -3.06 27.19
CA LEU A 37 -17.67 -3.89 28.32
C LEU A 37 -16.56 -4.08 29.37
N THR A 38 -15.32 -4.31 28.93
CA THR A 38 -14.17 -4.50 29.82
C THR A 38 -13.79 -3.22 30.58
N PHE A 39 -14.04 -2.03 30.01
CA PHE A 39 -13.92 -0.76 30.75
C PHE A 39 -14.84 -0.65 31.97
N GLY A 40 -15.96 -1.39 31.99
CA GLY A 40 -16.89 -1.42 33.13
C GLY A 40 -16.49 -2.35 34.27
N ASP A 41 -15.55 -3.28 34.05
CA ASP A 41 -15.16 -4.32 35.00
C ASP A 41 -13.66 -4.18 35.34
N LEU A 42 -13.38 -3.39 36.38
CA LEU A 42 -12.01 -3.01 36.78
C LEU A 42 -11.28 -4.16 37.48
N GLY A 43 -10.75 -5.10 36.69
CA GLY A 43 -9.77 -6.11 37.08
C GLY A 43 -8.48 -5.96 36.28
N SER A 44 -7.56 -5.08 36.72
CA SER A 44 -6.44 -4.51 35.94
C SER A 44 -5.35 -5.48 35.45
N GLY A 45 -5.43 -6.79 35.74
CA GLY A 45 -4.49 -7.80 35.22
C GLY A 45 -4.98 -8.51 33.96
N THR A 46 -6.27 -8.84 33.88
CA THR A 46 -6.86 -9.61 32.77
C THR A 46 -7.13 -8.74 31.54
N VAL A 47 -7.29 -7.43 31.71
CA VAL A 47 -7.63 -6.50 30.63
C VAL A 47 -6.52 -6.38 29.59
N VAL A 48 -5.25 -6.34 30.00
CA VAL A 48 -4.12 -6.15 29.08
C VAL A 48 -3.94 -7.36 28.18
N GLU A 49 -4.01 -8.57 28.74
CA GLU A 49 -3.90 -9.84 28.01
C GLU A 49 -5.07 -10.01 27.03
N VAL A 50 -6.30 -9.69 27.46
CA VAL A 50 -7.49 -9.69 26.59
C VAL A 50 -7.36 -8.64 25.48
N VAL A 51 -6.83 -7.46 25.76
CA VAL A 51 -6.60 -6.41 24.75
C VAL A 51 -5.52 -6.85 23.75
N ALA A 52 -4.45 -7.51 24.21
CA ALA A 52 -3.40 -8.03 23.35
C ALA A 52 -3.92 -9.12 22.38
N ASP A 53 -4.73 -10.05 22.87
CA ASP A 53 -5.37 -11.10 22.05
C ASP A 53 -6.35 -10.51 21.03
N ILE A 54 -7.12 -9.51 21.44
CA ILE A 54 -8.04 -8.78 20.56
C ILE A 54 -7.29 -8.01 19.48
N LEU A 55 -6.18 -7.36 19.83
CA LEU A 55 -5.31 -6.68 18.87
C LEU A 55 -4.70 -7.68 17.89
N ASP A 56 -4.26 -8.84 18.36
CA ASP A 56 -3.72 -9.91 17.50
C ASP A 56 -4.73 -10.34 16.43
N LEU A 57 -5.99 -10.54 16.81
CA LEU A 57 -7.06 -10.92 15.89
C LEU A 57 -7.44 -9.79 14.92
N LEU A 58 -7.50 -8.54 15.39
CA LEU A 58 -7.69 -7.37 14.52
C LEU A 58 -6.54 -7.19 13.55
N LEU A 59 -5.31 -7.46 13.99
CA LEU A 59 -4.13 -7.31 13.18
C LEU A 59 -4.07 -8.42 12.13
N LEU A 60 -4.43 -9.67 12.44
CA LEU A 60 -4.61 -10.72 11.43
C LEU A 60 -5.61 -10.28 10.34
N VAL A 61 -6.73 -9.71 10.76
CA VAL A 61 -7.79 -9.22 9.87
C VAL A 61 -7.30 -8.04 9.02
N PHE A 62 -6.54 -7.11 9.61
CA PHE A 62 -5.88 -6.03 8.90
C PHE A 62 -4.85 -6.56 7.88
N ILE A 63 -4.16 -7.70 8.14
CA ILE A 63 -3.15 -8.29 7.22
C ILE A 63 -3.86 -8.74 5.95
N VAL A 64 -4.98 -9.44 6.11
CA VAL A 64 -5.77 -9.94 4.98
C VAL A 64 -6.23 -8.77 4.09
N VAL A 65 -6.62 -7.64 4.69
CA VAL A 65 -7.07 -6.49 3.91
C VAL A 65 -5.94 -5.73 3.25
N GLU A 66 -4.82 -5.53 3.94
CA GLU A 66 -3.62 -4.95 3.31
C GLU A 66 -3.19 -5.78 2.10
N LEU A 67 -3.19 -7.11 2.22
CA LEU A 67 -2.82 -8.02 1.13
C LEU A 67 -3.79 -7.89 -0.05
N LEU A 68 -5.08 -7.79 0.20
CA LEU A 68 -6.07 -7.57 -0.86
C LEU A 68 -5.95 -6.21 -1.52
N PHE A 69 -5.64 -5.16 -0.76
CA PHE A 69 -5.35 -3.84 -1.32
C PHE A 69 -4.10 -3.87 -2.21
N ALA A 70 -3.05 -4.59 -1.80
CA ALA A 70 -1.84 -4.78 -2.59
C ALA A 70 -2.12 -5.53 -3.90
N VAL A 71 -2.80 -6.67 -3.80
CA VAL A 71 -3.19 -7.51 -4.94
C VAL A 71 -4.05 -6.72 -5.91
N ARG A 72 -5.05 -5.96 -5.42
CA ARG A 72 -5.83 -5.03 -6.24
C ARG A 72 -4.93 -4.12 -7.05
N THR A 73 -4.05 -3.42 -6.34
CA THR A 73 -3.26 -2.35 -6.94
C THR A 73 -2.31 -2.89 -8.02
N THR A 74 -1.79 -4.11 -7.85
CA THR A 74 -1.02 -4.83 -8.86
C THR A 74 -1.88 -5.26 -10.05
N LEU A 75 -3.06 -5.84 -9.81
CA LEU A 75 -3.96 -6.29 -10.88
C LEU A 75 -4.49 -5.13 -11.73
N ASN A 76 -4.81 -3.99 -11.11
CA ASN A 76 -5.39 -2.84 -11.78
C ASN A 76 -4.40 -2.10 -12.70
N ARG A 77 -3.09 -2.21 -12.44
CA ARG A 77 -2.06 -1.53 -13.25
C ARG A 77 -1.42 -2.41 -14.32
N ARG A 78 -1.62 -3.75 -14.29
CA ARG A 78 -0.99 -4.75 -15.20
C ARG A 78 0.53 -4.58 -15.42
N GLU A 79 1.19 -3.80 -14.58
CA GLU A 79 2.62 -3.63 -14.44
C GLU A 79 2.93 -3.57 -12.95
N LEU A 80 4.04 -4.22 -12.55
CA LEU A 80 4.58 -4.09 -11.20
C LEU A 80 5.20 -2.70 -11.07
N VAL A 81 4.34 -1.68 -10.95
CA VAL A 81 4.78 -0.37 -10.48
C VAL A 81 5.31 -0.62 -9.08
N ALA A 82 6.63 -0.51 -8.91
CA ALA A 82 7.31 -0.90 -7.69
C ALA A 82 6.82 -0.08 -6.48
N GLU A 83 6.36 1.14 -6.74
CA GLU A 83 5.90 2.08 -5.73
C GLU A 83 4.74 1.57 -4.84
N PRO A 84 3.56 1.17 -5.36
CA PRO A 84 2.49 0.62 -4.53
C PRO A 84 2.87 -0.68 -3.81
N PHE A 85 3.69 -1.53 -4.42
CA PHE A 85 4.14 -2.77 -3.78
C PHE A 85 5.07 -2.50 -2.58
N LEU A 86 6.01 -1.56 -2.73
CA LEU A 86 6.90 -1.14 -1.64
C LEU A 86 6.14 -0.47 -0.50
N LEU A 87 5.10 0.33 -0.82
CA LEU A 87 4.27 1.01 0.16
C LEU A 87 3.48 0.00 1.01
N VAL A 88 2.94 -1.04 0.39
CA VAL A 88 2.32 -2.18 1.11
C VAL A 88 3.33 -2.87 2.02
N GLY A 89 4.56 -3.12 1.54
CA GLY A 89 5.61 -3.75 2.36
C GLY A 89 5.96 -2.92 3.61
N ILE A 90 5.98 -1.58 3.47
CA ILE A 90 6.19 -0.67 4.60
C ILE A 90 5.03 -0.76 5.59
N ILE A 91 3.78 -0.71 5.10
CA ILE A 91 2.59 -0.80 5.96
C ILE A 91 2.56 -2.14 6.70
N ALA A 92 2.84 -3.25 6.02
CA ALA A 92 2.90 -4.58 6.61
C ALA A 92 3.94 -4.66 7.74
N SER A 93 5.12 -4.07 7.53
CA SER A 93 6.19 -4.04 8.53
C SER A 93 5.82 -3.20 9.76
N ILE A 94 5.23 -2.02 9.56
CA ILE A 94 4.77 -1.14 10.66
C ILE A 94 3.72 -1.87 11.50
N LYS A 95 2.80 -2.53 10.82
CA LYS A 95 1.69 -3.23 11.43
C LYS A 95 2.15 -4.36 12.34
N GLU A 96 3.15 -5.13 11.92
CA GLU A 96 3.72 -6.19 12.76
C GLU A 96 4.46 -5.62 13.99
N ILE A 97 5.17 -4.48 13.85
CA ILE A 97 5.76 -3.77 15.00
C ILE A 97 4.70 -3.41 16.04
N VAL A 98 3.53 -2.92 15.61
CA VAL A 98 2.42 -2.59 16.52
C VAL A 98 1.95 -3.82 17.29
N VAL A 99 1.75 -4.97 16.61
CA VAL A 99 1.38 -6.25 17.26
C VAL A 99 2.41 -6.62 18.32
N LEU A 100 3.69 -6.67 17.93
CA LEU A 100 4.77 -7.07 18.83
C LEU A 100 4.86 -6.11 20.03
N SER A 101 4.58 -4.81 19.84
CA SER A 101 4.68 -3.82 20.92
C SER A 101 3.65 -4.01 22.02
N VAL A 102 2.47 -4.52 21.67
CA VAL A 102 1.38 -4.75 22.62
C VAL A 102 1.62 -6.00 23.44
N LYS A 103 2.25 -7.02 22.83
CA LYS A 103 2.65 -8.28 23.49
C LYS A 103 3.97 -8.16 24.27
N ALA A 104 4.80 -7.16 23.96
CA ALA A 104 6.11 -6.98 24.57
C ALA A 104 6.11 -6.89 26.12
N PRO A 105 5.13 -6.22 26.78
CA PRO A 105 5.04 -6.20 28.24
C PRO A 105 4.92 -7.59 28.88
N ASP A 106 4.21 -8.53 28.25
CA ASP A 106 3.99 -9.89 28.78
C ASP A 106 5.24 -10.78 28.69
N LEU A 107 6.25 -10.31 27.95
CA LEU A 107 7.53 -10.97 27.77
C LEU A 107 8.61 -10.43 28.71
N LEU A 108 8.33 -9.37 29.48
CA LEU A 108 9.31 -8.78 30.40
C LEU A 108 9.85 -9.83 31.39
N GLY A 109 11.17 -9.95 31.45
CA GLY A 109 11.86 -10.94 32.29
C GLY A 109 11.98 -12.34 31.68
N LYS A 110 11.42 -12.57 30.48
CA LYS A 110 11.54 -13.84 29.75
C LYS A 110 12.61 -13.73 28.63
N PRO A 111 13.28 -14.84 28.26
CA PRO A 111 14.30 -14.83 27.20
C PRO A 111 13.75 -14.40 25.83
N GLU A 112 12.47 -14.66 25.55
CA GLU A 112 11.78 -14.34 24.29
C GLU A 112 11.63 -12.81 24.07
N PHE A 113 11.78 -12.00 25.11
CA PHE A 113 11.76 -10.54 24.98
C PHE A 113 12.91 -10.04 24.09
N ALA A 114 14.09 -10.63 24.23
CA ALA A 114 15.24 -10.25 23.41
C ALA A 114 15.01 -10.57 21.92
N ASP A 115 14.35 -11.69 21.64
CA ASP A 115 14.01 -12.09 20.27
C ASP A 115 12.91 -11.18 19.68
N THR A 116 11.92 -10.81 20.49
CA THR A 116 10.89 -9.84 20.12
C THR A 116 11.49 -8.48 19.78
N LEU A 117 12.45 -7.98 20.58
CA LEU A 117 13.17 -6.75 20.29
C LEU A 117 14.03 -6.84 19.02
N ARG A 118 14.67 -7.99 18.75
CA ARG A 118 15.42 -8.22 17.49
C ARG A 118 14.50 -8.19 16.28
N LEU A 119 13.35 -8.85 16.35
CA LEU A 119 12.33 -8.86 15.31
C LEU A 119 11.84 -7.43 15.02
N MET A 120 11.51 -6.64 16.06
CA MET A 120 11.15 -5.23 15.90
C MET A 120 12.27 -4.41 15.23
N GLY A 121 13.52 -4.66 15.61
CA GLY A 121 14.68 -4.03 14.99
C GLY A 121 14.81 -4.39 13.51
N LEU A 122 14.62 -5.66 13.16
CA LEU A 122 14.65 -6.14 11.78
C LEU A 122 13.52 -5.57 10.92
N LEU A 123 12.30 -5.48 11.48
CA LEU A 123 11.15 -4.86 10.83
C LEU A 123 11.40 -3.37 10.60
N SER A 124 11.96 -2.67 11.59
CA SER A 124 12.34 -1.25 11.46
C SER A 124 13.39 -1.04 10.38
N GLY A 125 14.40 -1.91 10.31
CA GLY A 125 15.40 -1.92 9.24
C GLY A 125 14.78 -2.15 7.86
N THR A 126 13.84 -3.10 7.77
CA THR A 126 13.08 -3.39 6.55
C THR A 126 12.29 -2.19 6.06
N ILE A 127 11.63 -1.44 6.97
CA ILE A 127 10.92 -0.19 6.62
C ILE A 127 11.88 0.82 6.01
N ILE A 128 13.04 1.05 6.62
CA ILE A 128 14.06 1.99 6.11
C ILE A 128 14.55 1.54 4.73
N LEU A 129 14.81 0.24 4.55
CA LEU A 129 15.26 -0.32 3.27
C LEU A 129 14.21 -0.13 2.16
N LEU A 130 12.95 -0.43 2.44
CA LEU A 130 11.83 -0.25 1.51
C LEU A 130 11.57 1.24 1.19
N ALA A 131 11.69 2.12 2.19
CA ALA A 131 11.58 3.55 2.00
C ALA A 131 12.72 4.09 1.12
N LEU A 132 13.95 3.62 1.33
CA LEU A 132 15.09 3.96 0.49
C LEU A 132 14.91 3.46 -0.94
N ALA A 133 14.48 2.22 -1.13
CA ALA A 133 14.17 1.67 -2.44
C ALA A 133 13.11 2.51 -3.17
N SER A 134 12.04 2.89 -2.46
CA SER A 134 10.97 3.77 -2.97
C SER A 134 11.51 5.14 -3.38
N PHE A 135 12.39 5.72 -2.56
CA PHE A 135 13.02 7.00 -2.85
C PHE A 135 13.93 6.95 -4.09
N LEU A 136 14.73 5.88 -4.24
CA LEU A 136 15.63 5.70 -5.38
C LEU A 136 14.85 5.53 -6.68
N LEU A 137 13.75 4.76 -6.67
CA LEU A 137 12.88 4.59 -7.84
C LEU A 137 12.25 5.91 -8.26
N ARG A 138 11.70 6.69 -7.30
CA ARG A 138 11.17 8.03 -7.58
C ARG A 138 12.20 9.01 -8.14
N ARG A 139 13.48 8.85 -7.80
CA ARG A 139 14.55 9.72 -8.32
C ARG A 139 14.85 9.40 -9.79
N LYS A 140 14.82 8.13 -10.19
CA LYS A 140 15.13 7.69 -11.55
C LYS A 140 14.07 8.09 -12.57
N GLU A 141 12.80 8.15 -12.17
CA GLU A 141 11.70 8.61 -13.04
C GLU A 141 11.73 10.13 -13.31
N ARG A 142 12.60 10.89 -12.62
CA ARG A 142 12.71 12.35 -12.71
C ARG A 142 13.90 12.83 -13.53
N GLU A 143 14.60 11.96 -14.28
CA GLU A 143 15.56 12.40 -15.29
C GLU A 143 14.82 12.65 -16.62
N PRO A 144 14.57 13.92 -17.02
CA PRO A 144 13.98 14.20 -18.31
C PRO A 144 14.99 13.84 -19.40
N SER A 145 14.69 12.77 -20.15
CA SER A 145 15.33 12.54 -21.44
C SER A 145 14.68 13.48 -22.45
N GLU A 146 15.23 14.69 -22.56
CA GLU A 146 15.06 15.52 -23.75
C GLU A 146 16.39 16.18 -24.08
N GLY A 147 17.32 15.32 -24.50
CA GLY A 147 18.41 15.72 -25.36
C GLY A 147 18.08 15.33 -26.79
N ALA A 148 18.16 16.30 -27.70
CA ALA A 148 18.35 16.14 -29.14
C ALA A 148 17.14 15.69 -30.00
N ASN A 149 16.45 16.67 -30.57
CA ASN A 149 16.21 16.62 -32.01
C ASN A 149 17.29 17.47 -32.72
N SER A 150 18.29 16.77 -33.25
CA SER A 150 19.12 17.18 -34.39
C SER A 150 18.23 17.72 -35.52
N GLY A 151 18.47 18.88 -36.12
CA GLY A 151 19.60 19.09 -37.01
C GLY A 151 19.17 18.88 -38.47
N HIS A 152 19.63 19.80 -39.33
CA HIS A 152 19.65 19.76 -40.80
C HIS A 152 18.53 20.51 -41.54
N GLY A 153 18.93 21.64 -42.16
CA GLY A 153 18.18 22.30 -43.22
C GLY A 153 18.41 21.63 -44.58
N ALA A 154 17.54 21.98 -45.53
CA ALA A 154 17.61 21.89 -46.99
C ALA A 154 16.14 21.80 -47.45
N ASP A 155 15.51 22.87 -47.94
CA ASP A 155 15.56 23.37 -49.32
C ASP A 155 14.23 23.00 -50.04
N ASP A 156 13.84 23.86 -50.99
CA ASP A 156 12.78 23.72 -52.01
C ASP A 156 11.34 24.07 -51.59
N GLU A 157 10.89 25.31 -51.79
CA GLU A 157 10.34 25.82 -53.05
C GLU A 157 9.29 24.90 -53.70
N VAL A 158 8.00 25.24 -53.55
CA VAL A 158 7.06 25.27 -54.69
C VAL A 158 6.09 26.45 -54.51
N GLN A 159 6.24 27.41 -55.42
CA GLN A 159 5.31 28.51 -55.73
C GLN A 159 3.89 28.01 -55.99
N THR A 160 2.87 28.83 -55.68
CA THR A 160 1.95 29.45 -56.67
C THR A 160 0.70 29.98 -55.97
N GLU A 161 0.57 31.31 -55.90
CA GLU A 161 -0.68 32.06 -56.17
C GLU A 161 -0.29 33.56 -56.17
N SER A 162 0.04 34.14 -57.32
CA SER A 162 -0.92 34.76 -58.24
C SER A 162 -1.77 35.86 -57.59
N HIS A 163 -1.21 37.07 -57.43
CA HIS A 163 -2.01 38.28 -57.65
C HIS A 163 -1.18 39.41 -58.30
N ASN A 164 -1.78 39.93 -59.37
CA ASN A 164 -1.25 40.73 -60.48
C ASN A 164 -1.15 42.24 -60.09
N PRO A 165 -0.40 43.09 -60.85
CA PRO A 165 0.14 44.37 -60.43
C PRO A 165 -0.79 45.56 -60.74
N GLY A 166 -0.53 46.70 -60.09
CA GLY A 166 -1.16 47.96 -60.46
C GLY A 166 -0.84 49.11 -59.52
N SER A 167 0.34 49.72 -59.66
CA SER A 167 0.52 51.16 -59.40
C SER A 167 1.89 51.64 -59.90
N MET A 168 1.82 52.58 -60.86
CA MET A 168 2.87 53.41 -61.49
C MET A 168 3.59 52.83 -62.71
#